data_AF-A3RDU7-F1
#
_entry.id   AF-A3RDU7-F1
#
_cell.length_a   1.000
_cell.length_b   1.000
_cell.length_c   1.000
_cell.angle_alpha   90.00
_cell.angle_beta   90.00
_cell.angle_gamma   90.00
#
_symmetry.space_group_name_H-M   'P 1'
#
loop_
_entity.id
_entity.type
_entity.pdbx_description
1 polymer ?
#
loop_
_entity_poly.entity_id
_entity_poly.type
_entity_poly.pdbx_seq_one_letter_code
_entity_poly.pdbx_strand_id
1 'polypeptide(L)'
;FGIGFYSTFMVADKVTLLTRKAGESGATRWESSGEATYTIEAVDDAPQGSSVTLHLKPEDAEDHLHDYTSERKIRELVKRYSDFIAWPIRMNVERTVPAEGDGEDEVTTTSETINSMKALWARSKDDVSEDEYKEFYKHIAHAWDDPLEVIPMKAEGTFEFQALLFIPSHAPFDLFMRDGKTGVQLYVKRVFIMDDCDQLMPEYLRFVKGVVDAQDLSLNVSREILQQDRQIRAIRRRLTKKVLTT
;
A
#
# COMPACT_ATOMS: atom_id res chain seq x y z
N PHE A 1 1.44 7.25 -14.86
CA PHE A 1 1.24 5.98 -15.59
C PHE A 1 2.51 5.32 -16.10
N GLY A 2 3.69 5.98 -16.15
CA GLY A 2 4.90 5.34 -16.68
C GLY A 2 5.40 4.13 -15.87
N ILE A 3 6.11 4.37 -14.76
CA ILE A 3 6.83 3.31 -14.04
C ILE A 3 5.92 2.16 -13.59
N GLY A 4 4.75 2.47 -13.02
CA GLY A 4 3.81 1.45 -12.53
C GLY A 4 3.10 0.63 -13.60
N PHE A 5 2.97 1.14 -14.84
CA PHE A 5 2.46 0.32 -15.94
C PHE A 5 3.56 -0.56 -16.50
N TYR A 6 4.75 -0.02 -16.75
CA TYR A 6 5.87 -0.80 -17.29
C TYR A 6 6.39 -1.86 -16.32
N SER A 7 6.21 -1.70 -15.01
CA SER A 7 6.54 -2.75 -14.03
C SER A 7 5.74 -4.04 -14.23
N THR A 8 4.61 -4.00 -14.95
CA THR A 8 3.86 -5.23 -15.28
C THR A 8 4.65 -6.20 -16.15
N PHE A 9 5.54 -5.71 -17.03
CA PHE A 9 6.41 -6.56 -17.86
C PHE A 9 7.54 -7.24 -17.08
N MET A 10 7.79 -6.82 -15.84
CA MET A 10 8.68 -7.58 -14.96
C MET A 10 8.08 -8.94 -14.60
N VAL A 11 6.75 -9.02 -14.50
CA VAL A 11 6.03 -10.21 -14.02
C VAL A 11 5.18 -10.91 -15.09
N ALA A 12 5.03 -10.32 -16.27
CA ALA A 12 4.18 -10.82 -17.35
C ALA A 12 4.90 -10.75 -18.70
N ASP A 13 4.67 -11.74 -19.56
CA ASP A 13 5.17 -11.77 -20.95
C ASP A 13 4.25 -11.02 -21.91
N LYS A 14 3.02 -10.78 -21.50
CA LYS A 14 2.02 -10.08 -22.30
C LYS A 14 1.03 -9.34 -21.39
N VAL A 15 0.70 -8.12 -21.78
CA VAL A 15 -0.21 -7.24 -21.07
C VAL A 15 -1.29 -6.77 -22.03
N THR A 16 -2.55 -6.95 -21.64
CA THR A 16 -3.71 -6.49 -22.39
C THR A 16 -4.46 -5.46 -21.54
N LEU A 17 -4.65 -4.25 -22.06
CA LEU A 17 -5.45 -3.19 -21.47
C LEU A 17 -6.73 -3.04 -22.29
N LEU A 18 -7.88 -3.21 -21.66
CA LEU A 18 -9.18 -2.92 -22.23
C LEU A 18 -9.77 -1.72 -21.50
N THR A 19 -10.07 -0.63 -22.20
CA THR A 19 -10.60 0.58 -21.57
C THR A 19 -11.76 1.18 -22.34
N ARG A 20 -12.77 1.66 -21.60
CA ARG A 20 -13.89 2.44 -22.11
C ARG A 20 -14.08 3.67 -21.23
N LYS A 21 -13.95 4.84 -21.84
CA LYS A 21 -14.17 6.12 -21.15
C LYS A 21 -15.63 6.24 -20.72
N ALA A 22 -15.84 6.81 -19.53
CA ALA A 22 -17.19 7.04 -19.02
C ALA A 22 -17.98 7.96 -19.96
N GLY A 23 -19.22 7.58 -20.28
CA GLY A 23 -20.10 8.32 -21.19
C GLY A 23 -19.87 8.04 -22.68
N GLU A 24 -18.90 7.20 -23.04
CA GLU A 24 -18.63 6.79 -24.42
C GLU A 24 -19.02 5.32 -24.63
N SER A 25 -19.47 4.99 -25.85
CA SER A 25 -19.78 3.61 -26.25
C SER A 25 -18.55 2.88 -26.78
N GLY A 26 -17.66 3.60 -27.48
CA GLY A 26 -16.44 3.03 -28.04
C GLY A 26 -15.42 2.67 -26.98
N ALA A 27 -14.87 1.47 -27.07
CA ALA A 27 -13.79 1.01 -26.22
C ALA A 27 -12.51 0.79 -27.04
N THR A 28 -11.38 0.75 -26.34
CA THR A 28 -10.06 0.54 -26.93
C THR A 28 -9.39 -0.62 -26.24
N ARG A 29 -8.88 -1.56 -27.03
CA ARG A 29 -7.95 -2.59 -26.56
C ARG A 29 -6.55 -2.21 -26.98
N TRP A 30 -5.64 -2.27 -26.03
CA TRP A 30 -4.20 -2.15 -26.22
C TRP A 30 -3.55 -3.47 -25.78
N GLU A 31 -2.57 -3.94 -26.54
CA GLU A 31 -1.86 -5.17 -26.21
C GLU A 31 -0.37 -5.06 -26.55
N SER A 32 0.49 -5.60 -25.69
CA SER A 32 1.93 -5.66 -25.93
C SER A 32 2.58 -6.81 -25.18
N SER A 33 3.67 -7.35 -25.74
CA SER A 33 4.59 -8.29 -25.08
C SER A 33 5.73 -7.61 -24.32
N GLY A 34 5.75 -6.28 -24.25
CA GLY A 34 6.82 -5.52 -23.60
C GLY A 34 8.03 -5.27 -24.51
N GLU A 35 7.96 -5.69 -25.77
CA GLU A 35 8.92 -5.38 -26.81
C GLU A 35 8.74 -3.96 -27.37
N ALA A 36 9.36 -3.66 -28.52
CA ALA A 36 9.32 -2.35 -29.16
C ALA A 36 7.95 -1.97 -29.75
N THR A 37 7.04 -2.93 -29.92
CA THR A 37 5.75 -2.72 -30.59
C THR A 37 4.56 -3.07 -29.71
N TYR A 38 3.43 -2.46 -30.01
CA TYR A 38 2.13 -2.73 -29.40
C TYR A 38 1.04 -2.62 -30.45
N THR A 39 -0.12 -3.20 -30.18
CA THR A 39 -1.32 -3.07 -31.01
C THR A 39 -2.36 -2.22 -30.31
N ILE A 40 -3.14 -1.48 -31.10
CA ILE A 40 -4.32 -0.72 -30.65
C ILE A 40 -5.46 -1.05 -31.59
N GLU A 41 -6.60 -1.44 -31.02
CA GLU A 41 -7.82 -1.72 -31.77
C GLU A 41 -9.04 -1.10 -31.09
N ALA A 42 -9.99 -0.67 -31.91
CA ALA A 42 -11.32 -0.27 -31.44
C ALA A 42 -12.17 -1.52 -31.21
N VAL A 43 -12.91 -1.53 -30.09
CA VAL A 43 -13.81 -2.63 -29.72
C VAL A 43 -15.13 -2.06 -29.24
N ASP A 44 -16.23 -2.75 -29.56
CA ASP A 44 -17.58 -2.22 -29.34
C ASP A 44 -18.14 -2.53 -27.95
N ASP A 45 -17.69 -3.63 -27.32
CA ASP A 45 -18.20 -4.08 -26.03
C ASP A 45 -17.08 -4.20 -24.98
N ALA A 46 -17.07 -3.27 -24.05
CA ALA A 46 -16.24 -3.31 -22.86
C ALA A 46 -16.99 -2.62 -21.70
N PRO A 47 -16.83 -3.09 -20.46
CA PRO A 47 -17.36 -2.38 -19.30
C PRO A 47 -16.73 -0.99 -19.17
N GLN A 48 -17.46 -0.05 -18.56
CA GLN A 48 -16.92 1.27 -18.24
C GLN A 48 -15.70 1.13 -17.32
N GLY A 49 -14.63 1.87 -17.62
CA GLY A 49 -13.40 1.85 -16.83
C GLY A 49 -12.25 1.21 -17.59
N SER A 50 -11.29 0.64 -16.87
CA SER A 50 -10.10 0.01 -17.42
C SER A 50 -9.86 -1.34 -16.77
N SER A 51 -9.64 -2.36 -17.58
CA SER A 51 -9.20 -3.69 -17.17
C SER A 51 -7.78 -3.92 -17.67
N VAL A 52 -6.89 -4.37 -16.79
CA VAL A 52 -5.52 -4.77 -17.13
C VAL A 52 -5.39 -6.26 -16.87
N THR A 53 -5.11 -7.02 -17.92
CA THR A 53 -4.92 -8.47 -17.88
C THR A 53 -3.44 -8.78 -18.09
N LEU A 54 -2.88 -9.54 -17.16
CA LEU A 54 -1.47 -9.95 -17.18
C LEU A 54 -1.38 -11.43 -17.53
N HIS A 55 -0.64 -11.75 -18.58
CA HIS A 55 -0.20 -13.11 -18.87
C HIS A 55 1.11 -13.34 -18.12
N LEU A 56 0.96 -13.83 -16.88
CA LEU A 56 2.05 -13.97 -15.93
C LEU A 56 3.12 -14.94 -16.42
N LYS A 57 4.37 -14.59 -16.15
CA LYS A 57 5.51 -15.52 -16.22
C LYS A 57 5.37 -16.60 -15.14
N PRO A 58 5.94 -17.80 -15.32
CA PRO A 58 6.02 -18.81 -14.27
C PRO A 58 6.74 -18.28 -13.02
N GLU A 59 6.46 -18.83 -11.84
CA GLU A 59 7.24 -18.47 -10.65
C GLU A 59 8.73 -18.81 -10.83
N ASP A 60 9.60 -17.94 -10.33
CA ASP A 60 11.04 -18.09 -10.36
C ASP A 60 11.62 -17.59 -9.04
N ALA A 61 12.13 -18.52 -8.23
CA ALA A 61 12.69 -18.20 -6.93
C ALA A 61 14.02 -17.45 -7.01
N GLU A 62 14.80 -17.65 -8.08
CA GLU A 62 16.10 -17.00 -8.28
C GLU A 62 15.91 -15.51 -8.62
N ASP A 63 14.92 -15.20 -9.45
CA ASP A 63 14.57 -13.83 -9.85
C ASP A 63 13.54 -13.16 -8.94
N HIS A 64 13.21 -13.76 -7.79
CA HIS A 64 12.18 -13.29 -6.85
C HIS A 64 10.79 -13.10 -7.49
N LEU A 65 10.48 -13.86 -8.53
CA LEU A 65 9.20 -13.85 -9.21
C LEU A 65 8.25 -14.83 -8.50
N HIS A 66 7.30 -14.27 -7.77
CA HIS A 66 6.35 -15.06 -7.00
C HIS A 66 5.21 -15.61 -7.85
N ASP A 67 4.53 -16.66 -7.36
CA ASP A 67 3.21 -17.02 -7.86
C ASP A 67 2.17 -15.93 -7.52
N TYR A 68 1.88 -15.09 -8.52
CA TYR A 68 0.84 -14.05 -8.44
C TYR A 68 -0.57 -14.56 -8.75
N THR A 69 -0.76 -15.87 -8.98
CA THR A 69 -2.09 -16.50 -9.01
C THR A 69 -2.54 -16.94 -7.61
N SER A 70 -1.61 -17.04 -6.65
CA SER A 70 -1.88 -17.39 -5.26
C SER A 70 -2.71 -16.33 -4.52
N GLU A 71 -3.87 -16.73 -4.00
CA GLU A 71 -4.72 -15.89 -3.13
C GLU A 71 -3.92 -15.27 -1.98
N ARG A 72 -3.08 -16.07 -1.31
CA ARG A 72 -2.28 -15.62 -0.17
C ARG A 72 -1.32 -14.50 -0.57
N LYS A 73 -0.63 -14.65 -1.70
CA LYS A 73 0.34 -13.64 -2.18
C LYS A 73 -0.36 -12.35 -2.58
N ILE A 74 -1.50 -12.42 -3.27
CA ILE A 74 -2.27 -11.22 -3.63
C ILE A 74 -2.79 -10.48 -2.39
N ARG A 75 -3.32 -11.20 -1.40
CA ARG A 75 -3.74 -10.60 -0.12
C ARG A 75 -2.59 -9.94 0.63
N GLU A 76 -1.42 -10.58 0.69
CA GLU A 76 -0.20 -10.02 1.28
C GLU A 76 0.20 -8.70 0.62
N LEU A 77 0.19 -8.65 -0.72
CA LEU A 77 0.52 -7.45 -1.49
C LEU A 77 -0.48 -6.32 -1.26
N VAL A 78 -1.79 -6.60 -1.33
CA VAL A 78 -2.82 -5.59 -1.10
C VAL A 78 -2.75 -5.07 0.33
N LYS A 79 -2.58 -5.96 1.31
CA LYS A 79 -2.43 -5.59 2.72
C LYS A 79 -1.22 -4.69 2.96
N ARG A 80 -0.13 -4.91 2.23
CA ARG A 80 1.08 -4.11 2.36
C ARG A 80 1.00 -2.76 1.65
N TYR A 81 0.55 -2.75 0.40
CA TYR A 81 0.69 -1.60 -0.49
C TYR A 81 -0.56 -0.75 -0.62
N SER A 82 -1.73 -1.28 -0.24
CA SER A 82 -3.02 -0.70 -0.62
C SER A 82 -4.13 -0.90 0.41
N ASP A 83 -3.80 -1.33 1.63
CA ASP A 83 -4.81 -1.62 2.65
C ASP A 83 -5.70 -0.42 2.97
N PHE A 84 -5.13 0.78 2.91
CA PHE A 84 -5.77 2.01 3.33
C PHE A 84 -6.30 2.86 2.16
N ILE A 85 -6.26 2.34 0.93
CA ILE A 85 -6.89 3.00 -0.22
C ILE A 85 -8.39 3.11 0.04
N ALA A 86 -8.96 4.29 -0.25
CA ALA A 86 -10.36 4.60 0.04
C ALA A 86 -11.38 3.79 -0.79
N TRP A 87 -10.93 3.24 -1.92
CA TRP A 87 -11.73 2.42 -2.81
C TRP A 87 -11.61 0.94 -2.43
N PRO A 88 -12.73 0.18 -2.46
CA PRO A 88 -12.69 -1.25 -2.15
C PRO A 88 -11.92 -2.00 -3.23
N ILE A 89 -10.90 -2.74 -2.80
CA ILE A 89 -10.14 -3.68 -3.63
C ILE A 89 -10.79 -5.04 -3.44
N ARG A 90 -11.35 -5.58 -4.52
CA ARG A 90 -12.09 -6.84 -4.49
C ARG A 90 -11.30 -7.94 -5.19
N MET A 91 -11.39 -9.14 -4.64
CA MET A 91 -10.82 -10.37 -5.19
C MET A 91 -11.94 -11.39 -5.37
N ASN A 92 -11.97 -12.06 -6.52
CA ASN A 92 -12.81 -13.23 -6.72
C ASN A 92 -12.09 -14.44 -6.11
N VAL A 93 -12.81 -15.20 -5.31
CA VAL A 93 -12.23 -16.27 -4.51
C VAL A 93 -13.09 -17.51 -4.63
N GLU A 94 -12.43 -18.64 -4.91
CA GLU A 94 -13.06 -19.94 -4.96
C GLU A 94 -13.09 -20.57 -3.56
N ARG A 95 -14.25 -21.11 -3.20
CA ARG A 95 -14.50 -21.83 -1.95
C ARG A 95 -15.24 -23.11 -2.26
N THR A 96 -14.74 -24.22 -1.72
CA THR A 96 -15.37 -25.54 -1.83
C THR A 96 -16.33 -25.73 -0.67
N VAL A 97 -17.61 -25.92 -0.97
CA VAL A 97 -18.64 -26.27 0.00
C VAL A 97 -18.84 -27.78 -0.03
N PRO A 98 -18.61 -28.50 1.08
CA PRO A 98 -18.82 -29.94 1.13
C PRO A 98 -20.28 -30.28 0.83
N ALA A 99 -20.52 -31.29 0.00
CA ALA A 99 -21.88 -31.74 -0.26
C ALA A 99 -22.52 -32.37 1.00
N GLU A 100 -23.81 -32.13 1.23
CA GLU A 100 -24.57 -32.90 2.22
C GLU A 100 -24.90 -34.29 1.64
N GLY A 101 -24.08 -35.31 1.97
CA GLY A 101 -24.29 -36.71 1.57
C GLY A 101 -23.28 -37.23 0.54
N ASP A 102 -23.68 -38.15 -0.34
CA ASP A 102 -22.84 -38.76 -1.40
C ASP A 102 -22.69 -37.86 -2.65
N GLY A 103 -22.81 -36.53 -2.50
CA GLY A 103 -22.68 -35.57 -3.61
C GLY A 103 -21.25 -35.14 -3.89
N GLU A 104 -21.00 -34.52 -5.04
CA GLU A 104 -19.75 -33.83 -5.34
C GLU A 104 -19.72 -32.45 -4.67
N ASP A 105 -18.58 -32.06 -4.12
CA ASP A 105 -18.40 -30.75 -3.49
C ASP A 105 -18.65 -29.61 -4.50
N GLU A 106 -19.38 -28.58 -4.08
CA GLU A 106 -19.70 -27.43 -4.93
C GLU A 106 -18.60 -26.37 -4.81
N VAL A 107 -17.98 -25.99 -5.94
CA VAL A 107 -17.05 -24.87 -5.99
C VAL A 107 -17.81 -23.59 -6.30
N THR A 108 -17.86 -22.68 -5.33
CA THR A 108 -18.51 -21.37 -5.46
C THR A 108 -17.45 -20.27 -5.58
N THR A 109 -17.68 -19.30 -6.46
CA THR A 109 -16.84 -18.10 -6.57
C THR A 109 -17.55 -16.92 -5.91
N THR A 110 -16.92 -16.30 -4.92
CA THR A 110 -17.43 -15.11 -4.23
C THR A 110 -16.49 -13.93 -4.40
N SER A 111 -17.04 -12.71 -4.42
CA SER A 111 -16.24 -11.47 -4.51
C SER A 111 -16.05 -10.89 -3.11
N GLU A 112 -14.83 -10.93 -2.59
CA GLU A 112 -14.48 -10.45 -1.26
C GLU A 112 -13.71 -9.12 -1.33
N THR A 113 -13.96 -8.20 -0.40
CA THR A 113 -13.13 -6.98 -0.26
C THR A 113 -11.93 -7.30 0.62
N ILE A 114 -10.73 -7.04 0.11
CA ILE A 114 -9.48 -7.52 0.72
C ILE A 114 -8.61 -6.40 1.35
N ASN A 115 -8.98 -5.12 1.17
CA ASN A 115 -8.38 -3.99 1.87
C ASN A 115 -9.28 -3.47 2.99
N SER A 116 -8.69 -2.92 4.05
CA SER A 116 -9.45 -2.39 5.19
C SER A 116 -10.15 -1.07 4.90
N MET A 117 -9.60 -0.24 4.01
CA MET A 117 -10.02 1.16 3.72
C MET A 117 -9.93 2.09 4.96
N LYS A 118 -9.37 1.63 6.08
CA LYS A 118 -9.34 2.34 7.36
C LYS A 118 -8.02 3.10 7.57
N ALA A 119 -7.85 4.23 6.88
CA ALA A 119 -6.75 5.15 7.16
C ALA A 119 -6.98 5.87 8.50
N LEU A 120 -6.56 5.28 9.62
CA LEU A 120 -6.83 5.83 10.96
C LEU A 120 -6.25 7.25 11.15
N TRP A 121 -5.10 7.54 10.55
CA TRP A 121 -4.48 8.87 10.58
C TRP A 121 -5.30 9.96 9.87
N ALA A 122 -6.27 9.57 9.04
CA ALA A 122 -7.14 10.50 8.31
C ALA A 122 -8.46 10.78 9.02
N ARG A 123 -8.80 10.02 10.07
CA ARG A 123 -10.03 10.17 10.87
C ARG A 123 -9.83 11.21 11.98
N SER A 124 -10.93 11.78 12.49
CA SER A 124 -10.87 12.63 13.67
C SER A 124 -10.42 11.82 14.88
N LYS A 125 -9.72 12.45 15.83
CA LYS A 125 -9.29 11.78 17.07
C LYS A 125 -10.48 11.21 17.84
N ASP A 126 -11.62 11.92 17.82
CA ASP A 126 -12.84 11.54 18.54
C ASP A 126 -13.57 10.36 17.90
N ASP A 127 -13.28 10.07 16.62
CA ASP A 127 -13.93 8.98 15.89
C ASP A 127 -13.18 7.66 16.00
N VAL A 128 -11.97 7.65 16.56
CA VAL A 128 -11.09 6.47 16.60
C VAL A 128 -10.95 6.00 18.05
N SER A 129 -11.33 4.75 18.31
CA SER A 129 -11.19 4.19 19.66
C SER A 129 -9.73 3.92 20.02
N GLU A 130 -9.43 3.84 21.32
CA GLU A 130 -8.09 3.45 21.78
C GLU A 130 -7.69 2.05 21.27
N ASP A 131 -8.63 1.12 21.22
CA ASP A 131 -8.39 -0.23 20.68
C ASP A 131 -8.05 -0.20 19.18
N GLU A 132 -8.70 0.68 18.38
CA GLU A 132 -8.33 0.86 16.98
C GLU A 132 -6.88 1.36 16.83
N TYR A 133 -6.44 2.28 17.69
CA TYR A 133 -5.04 2.73 17.69
C TYR A 133 -4.06 1.64 18.09
N LYS A 134 -4.38 0.84 19.11
CA LYS A 134 -3.54 -0.27 19.59
C LYS A 134 -3.37 -1.34 18.52
N GLU A 135 -4.47 -1.77 17.90
CA GLU A 135 -4.42 -2.77 16.84
C GLU A 135 -3.67 -2.27 15.61
N PHE A 136 -3.81 -0.98 15.28
CA PHE A 136 -3.04 -0.37 14.21
C PHE A 136 -1.54 -0.32 14.53
N TYR A 137 -1.17 0.05 15.76
CA TYR A 137 0.23 0.01 16.21
C TYR A 137 0.83 -1.40 16.06
N LYS A 138 0.15 -2.43 16.58
CA LYS A 138 0.58 -3.83 16.48
C LYS A 138 0.78 -4.25 15.03
N HIS A 139 -0.13 -3.84 14.16
CA HIS A 139 -0.07 -4.12 12.73
C HIS A 139 1.16 -3.50 12.05
N ILE A 140 1.43 -2.20 12.26
CA ILE A 140 2.53 -1.50 11.56
C ILE A 140 3.90 -1.74 12.20
N ALA A 141 3.96 -1.93 13.52
CA ALA A 141 5.20 -2.10 14.26
C ALA A 141 5.63 -3.58 14.37
N HIS A 142 4.77 -4.51 13.89
CA HIS A 142 4.92 -5.95 14.10
C HIS A 142 5.11 -6.31 15.58
N ALA A 143 4.40 -5.58 16.44
CA ALA A 143 4.55 -5.65 17.88
C ALA A 143 3.37 -6.41 18.51
N TRP A 144 3.63 -7.04 19.66
CA TRP A 144 2.61 -7.77 20.42
C TRP A 144 2.10 -6.98 21.62
N ASP A 145 2.83 -5.93 22.00
CA ASP A 145 2.52 -5.02 23.09
C ASP A 145 1.60 -3.88 22.62
N ASP A 146 1.06 -3.15 23.59
CA ASP A 146 0.37 -1.89 23.34
C ASP A 146 1.39 -0.73 23.31
N PRO A 147 1.13 0.35 22.56
CA PRO A 147 2.00 1.52 22.56
C PRO A 147 1.92 2.23 23.92
N LEU A 148 3.04 2.81 24.36
CA LEU A 148 3.08 3.68 25.53
C LEU A 148 2.32 4.98 25.30
N GLU A 149 2.47 5.54 24.10
CA GLU A 149 1.87 6.83 23.75
C GLU A 149 1.42 6.84 22.28
N VAL A 150 0.28 7.49 22.01
CA VAL A 150 -0.29 7.66 20.67
C VAL A 150 -0.28 9.15 20.32
N ILE A 151 0.41 9.51 19.24
CA ILE A 151 0.67 10.90 18.87
C ILE A 151 0.08 11.17 17.48
N PRO A 152 -1.22 11.51 17.39
CA PRO A 152 -1.81 11.98 16.15
C PRO A 152 -1.37 13.41 15.86
N MET A 153 -1.14 13.71 14.59
CA MET A 153 -0.75 15.03 14.12
C MET A 153 -1.32 15.29 12.73
N LYS A 154 -1.91 16.48 12.56
CA LYS A 154 -2.26 17.02 11.25
C LYS A 154 -1.55 18.35 11.09
N ALA A 155 -0.98 18.58 9.92
CA ALA A 155 -0.38 19.86 9.59
C ALA A 155 -0.94 20.35 8.26
N GLU A 156 -1.46 21.58 8.27
CA GLU A 156 -2.02 22.27 7.11
C GLU A 156 -1.17 23.51 6.79
N GLY A 157 -1.35 24.10 5.60
CA GLY A 157 -0.66 25.32 5.17
C GLY A 157 0.39 25.06 4.10
N THR A 158 1.66 25.44 4.34
CA THR A 158 2.71 25.36 3.31
C THR A 158 2.99 23.94 2.82
N PHE A 159 2.83 22.94 3.69
CA PHE A 159 2.93 21.52 3.36
C PHE A 159 1.86 20.77 4.15
N GLU A 160 1.03 20.03 3.44
CA GLU A 160 -0.06 19.25 4.00
C GLU A 160 0.36 17.80 4.24
N PHE A 161 0.26 17.38 5.50
CA PHE A 161 0.45 15.97 5.87
C PHE A 161 -0.36 15.59 7.10
N GLN A 162 -0.64 14.30 7.18
CA GLN A 162 -1.19 13.65 8.37
C GLN A 162 -0.17 12.66 8.89
N ALA A 163 -0.06 12.53 10.20
CA ALA A 163 0.83 11.58 10.83
C ALA A 163 0.15 10.95 12.04
N LEU A 164 0.45 9.67 12.25
CA LEU A 164 0.05 8.93 13.43
C LEU A 164 1.28 8.18 13.91
N LEU A 165 1.86 8.69 14.99
CA LEU A 165 3.09 8.16 15.57
C LEU A 165 2.80 7.45 16.88
N PHE A 166 3.67 6.53 17.25
CA PHE A 166 3.59 5.72 18.45
C PHE A 166 4.95 5.66 19.13
N ILE A 167 4.92 5.73 20.47
CA ILE A 167 6.07 5.37 21.30
C ILE A 167 5.83 3.94 21.78
N PRO A 168 6.71 2.98 21.43
CA PRO A 168 6.62 1.61 21.94
C PRO A 168 6.70 1.56 23.48
N SER A 169 5.97 0.65 24.12
CA SER A 169 6.11 0.41 25.57
C SER A 169 7.36 -0.38 25.92
N HIS A 170 7.83 -1.21 24.99
CA HIS A 170 9.14 -1.88 25.06
C HIS A 170 10.09 -1.40 23.98
N ALA A 171 11.39 -1.31 24.33
CA ALA A 171 12.44 -1.02 23.36
C ALA A 171 12.48 -2.11 22.27
N PRO A 172 12.50 -1.75 20.98
CA PRO A 172 12.68 -2.72 19.90
C PRO A 172 13.98 -3.52 20.05
N PHE A 173 13.97 -4.81 19.70
CA PHE A 173 15.14 -5.68 19.85
C PHE A 173 16.34 -5.21 19.00
N ASP A 174 16.05 -4.59 17.84
CA ASP A 174 17.02 -4.07 16.88
C ASP A 174 17.43 -2.63 17.19
N LEU A 175 16.97 -2.06 18.31
CA LEU A 175 17.22 -0.67 18.66
C LEU A 175 18.71 -0.33 18.62
N PHE A 176 19.60 -1.20 19.09
CA PHE A 176 21.05 -0.94 19.10
C PHE A 176 21.81 -1.50 17.91
N MET A 177 21.12 -2.10 16.94
CA MET A 177 21.73 -2.64 15.74
C MET A 177 21.99 -1.51 14.74
N ARG A 178 23.15 -1.57 14.07
CA ARG A 178 23.54 -0.56 13.07
C ARG A 178 22.58 -0.53 11.87
N ASP A 179 22.15 -1.70 11.43
CA ASP A 179 21.26 -1.90 10.29
C ASP A 179 19.83 -2.27 10.75
N GLY A 180 19.42 -1.78 11.93
CA GLY A 180 18.07 -2.00 12.46
C GLY A 180 16.99 -1.32 11.61
N LYS A 181 15.75 -1.80 11.71
CA LYS A 181 14.60 -1.21 11.00
C LYS A 181 14.16 0.07 11.71
N THR A 182 14.71 1.19 11.26
CA THR A 182 14.45 2.50 11.84
C THR A 182 13.69 3.39 10.88
N GLY A 183 12.64 4.04 11.35
CA GLY A 183 11.90 5.03 10.59
C GLY A 183 10.40 4.85 10.70
N VAL A 184 9.71 5.71 9.96
CA VAL A 184 8.25 5.81 9.93
C VAL A 184 7.80 5.44 8.53
N GLN A 185 6.67 4.74 8.39
CA GLN A 185 6.15 4.41 7.07
C GLN A 185 5.72 5.68 6.34
N LEU A 186 6.17 5.84 5.10
CA LEU A 186 5.79 6.97 4.26
C LEU A 186 4.67 6.54 3.31
N TYR A 187 3.58 7.28 3.38
CA TYR A 187 2.46 7.25 2.45
C TYR A 187 2.39 8.57 1.69
N VAL A 188 1.90 8.49 0.47
CA VAL A 188 1.59 9.66 -0.35
C VAL A 188 0.18 9.48 -0.89
N LYS A 189 -0.74 10.36 -0.52
CA LYS A 189 -2.15 10.28 -0.90
C LYS A 189 -2.75 8.90 -0.55
N ARG A 190 -2.44 8.40 0.65
CA ARG A 190 -2.81 7.05 1.15
C ARG A 190 -2.20 5.86 0.40
N VAL A 191 -1.29 6.08 -0.55
CA VAL A 191 -0.54 5.02 -1.22
C VAL A 191 0.76 4.79 -0.45
N PHE A 192 1.03 3.54 -0.09
CA PHE A 192 2.28 3.18 0.57
C PHE A 192 3.46 3.41 -0.39
N ILE A 193 4.49 4.14 0.07
CA ILE A 193 5.70 4.41 -0.72
C ILE A 193 6.86 3.58 -0.21
N MET A 194 7.15 3.65 1.10
CA MET A 194 8.24 2.88 1.68
C MET A 194 8.08 2.68 3.18
N ASP A 195 8.68 1.58 3.64
CA ASP A 195 8.90 1.30 5.04
C ASP A 195 10.20 1.97 5.52
N ASP A 196 10.30 2.16 6.84
CA ASP A 196 11.52 2.62 7.52
C ASP A 196 12.12 3.89 6.86
N CYS A 197 11.31 4.94 6.69
CA CYS A 197 11.79 6.22 6.16
C CYS A 197 12.56 6.99 7.25
N ASP A 198 13.87 6.73 7.34
CA ASP A 198 14.79 7.40 8.28
C ASP A 198 14.89 8.92 8.05
N GLN A 199 14.47 9.44 6.90
CA GLN A 199 14.50 10.87 6.62
C GLN A 199 13.38 11.64 7.35
N LEU A 200 12.37 10.94 7.87
CA LEU A 200 11.25 11.54 8.61
C LEU A 200 11.53 11.67 10.12
N MET A 201 12.48 10.93 10.66
CA MET A 201 12.83 10.96 12.08
C MET A 201 14.33 11.08 12.31
N PRO A 202 14.78 11.86 13.31
CA PRO A 202 16.19 11.85 13.67
C PRO A 202 16.57 10.55 14.36
N GLU A 203 17.84 10.17 14.22
CA GLU A 203 18.38 8.91 14.76
C GLU A 203 18.16 8.76 16.27
N TYR A 204 18.21 9.86 17.04
CA TYR A 204 17.94 9.82 18.48
C TYR A 204 16.47 9.54 18.84
N LEU A 205 15.54 9.59 17.87
CA LEU A 205 14.14 9.17 17.99
C LEU A 205 13.84 7.91 17.16
N ARG A 206 14.85 7.10 16.81
CA ARG A 206 14.68 5.90 15.97
C ARG A 206 13.72 4.84 16.53
N PHE A 207 13.37 4.92 17.81
CA PHE A 207 12.38 4.04 18.45
C PHE A 207 10.94 4.39 18.06
N VAL A 208 10.67 5.59 17.56
CA VAL A 208 9.32 6.02 17.16
C VAL A 208 8.86 5.19 15.95
N LYS A 209 7.66 4.63 16.06
CA LYS A 209 6.98 3.91 14.98
C LYS A 209 5.76 4.70 14.53
N GLY A 210 5.24 4.44 13.33
CA GLY A 210 4.07 5.16 12.85
C GLY A 210 3.98 5.26 11.34
N VAL A 211 3.09 6.14 10.91
CA VAL A 211 2.84 6.47 9.52
C VAL A 211 2.81 7.99 9.30
N VAL A 212 3.25 8.43 8.13
CA VAL A 212 3.12 9.81 7.64
C VAL A 212 2.53 9.77 6.24
N ASP A 213 1.41 10.44 6.03
CA ASP A 213 0.74 10.58 4.74
C ASP A 213 0.90 12.02 4.22
N ALA A 214 1.83 12.19 3.28
CA ALA A 214 2.12 13.47 2.65
C ALA A 214 1.23 13.68 1.42
N GLN A 215 0.44 14.76 1.41
CA GLN A 215 -0.51 15.03 0.32
C GLN A 215 0.15 15.74 -0.87
N ASP A 216 1.19 16.53 -0.60
CA ASP A 216 1.87 17.37 -1.58
C ASP A 216 3.05 16.69 -2.28
N LEU A 217 3.42 15.48 -1.84
CA LEU A 217 4.55 14.76 -2.40
C LEU A 217 4.13 14.02 -3.69
N SER A 218 5.08 13.83 -4.61
CA SER A 218 4.86 13.01 -5.80
C SER A 218 4.85 11.52 -5.45
N LEU A 219 4.06 10.72 -6.18
CA LEU A 219 4.05 9.26 -6.03
C LEU A 219 5.34 8.60 -6.56
N ASN A 220 6.06 9.24 -7.48
CA ASN A 220 7.25 8.68 -8.13
C ASN A 220 8.54 8.98 -7.36
N VAL A 221 8.50 8.95 -6.03
CA VAL A 221 9.60 9.43 -5.19
C VAL A 221 10.50 8.27 -4.77
N SER A 222 11.79 8.38 -5.11
CA SER A 222 12.84 7.44 -4.72
C SER A 222 13.50 7.86 -3.39
N ARG A 223 14.24 6.94 -2.76
CA ARG A 223 15.02 7.22 -1.54
C ARG A 223 16.01 8.38 -1.73
N GLU A 224 16.61 8.49 -2.92
CA GLU A 224 17.54 9.59 -3.24
C GLU A 224 16.84 10.95 -3.31
N ILE A 225 15.68 11.00 -3.97
CA ILE A 225 14.89 12.24 -4.07
C ILE A 225 14.44 12.69 -2.67
N LEU A 226 14.02 11.76 -1.80
CA LEU A 226 13.59 12.08 -0.43
C LEU A 226 14.68 12.74 0.41
N GLN A 227 15.94 12.30 0.28
CA GLN A 227 17.05 12.86 1.05
C GLN A 227 17.26 14.36 0.77
N GLN A 228 17.03 14.78 -0.48
CA GLN A 228 17.21 16.16 -0.90
C GLN A 228 15.91 16.98 -0.78
N ASP A 229 14.78 16.32 -0.55
CA ASP A 229 13.47 16.96 -0.55
C ASP A 229 13.31 17.96 0.62
N ARG A 230 12.87 19.19 0.29
CA ARG A 230 12.68 20.26 1.27
C ARG A 230 11.44 20.03 2.14
N GLN A 231 10.39 19.43 1.59
CA GLN A 231 9.17 19.06 2.30
C GLN A 231 9.47 18.01 3.36
N ILE A 232 10.20 16.95 3.01
CA ILE A 232 10.60 15.89 3.97
C ILE A 232 11.38 16.47 5.15
N ARG A 233 12.35 17.35 4.89
CA ARG A 233 13.10 18.03 5.97
C ARG A 233 12.20 18.90 6.85
N ALA A 234 11.20 19.56 6.28
CA ALA A 234 10.23 20.35 7.05
C ALA A 234 9.30 19.46 7.90
N ILE A 235 8.82 18.35 7.32
CA ILE A 235 8.01 17.34 8.00
C ILE A 235 8.81 16.77 9.18
N ARG A 236 10.05 16.30 8.95
CA ARG A 236 10.92 15.79 10.02
C ARG A 236 11.05 16.73 11.20
N ARG A 237 11.29 18.03 10.97
CA ARG A 237 11.38 19.03 12.04
C ARG A 237 10.08 19.15 12.84
N ARG A 238 8.93 19.14 12.16
CA ARG A 238 7.61 19.22 12.79
C ARG A 238 7.31 17.97 13.61
N LEU A 239 7.56 16.78 13.06
CA LEU A 239 7.38 15.51 13.75
C LEU A 239 8.29 15.41 14.98
N THR A 240 9.58 15.74 14.82
CA THR A 240 10.56 15.77 15.92
C THR A 240 10.10 16.68 17.05
N LYS A 241 9.68 17.91 16.72
CA LYS A 241 9.18 18.86 17.71
C LYS A 241 7.96 18.29 18.43
N LYS A 242 7.02 17.70 17.69
CA LYS A 242 5.79 17.12 18.26
C LYS A 242 6.11 16.01 19.25
N VAL A 243 6.97 15.05 18.87
CA VAL A 243 7.39 13.92 19.72
C VAL A 243 8.06 14.41 21.00
N LEU A 244 8.94 15.41 20.93
CA LEU A 244 9.63 15.96 22.11
C LEU A 244 8.75 16.81 23.03
N THR A 245 7.58 17.25 22.55
CA THR A 245 6.63 18.07 23.33
C THR A 245 5.48 17.29 23.92
N THR A 246 5.31 16.04 23.50
CA THR A 246 4.38 15.09 24.12
C THR A 246 4.99 14.60 25.43
#